data_AF-A0A1F4Z1I3-F1
#
_entry.id   AF-A0A1F4Z1I3-F1
#
_cell.length_a   1.000
_cell.length_b   1.000
_cell.length_c   1.000
_cell.angle_alpha   90.00
_cell.angle_beta   90.00
_cell.angle_gamma   90.00
#
_symmetry.space_group_name_H-M   'P 1'
#
loop_
_entity.id
_entity.type
_entity.pdbx_description
1 polymer ?
#
loop_
_entity_poly.entity_id
_entity_poly.type
_entity_poly.pdbx_seq_one_letter_code
_entity_poly.pdbx_strand_id
1 'polypeptide(L)'
;MPSIGLDAYIDSEGLGVDRTQIVPTSKNHASWYKLGPLPGQPGSAVVAGHYKWIYGPAVFYRLRRLHQGDYVHVTLESGRRLQFVVEDVSVYTRENFPISKVYLGDAVPRLNLVTCHGALDPETDDYTHRLVVYSRLVSSR
;
A
#
# COMPACT_ATOMS: atom_id res chain seq x y z
N MET A 1 -1.25 -6.75 -10.07
CA MET A 1 -2.07 -7.65 -9.20
C MET A 1 -3.17 -8.29 -10.03
N PRO A 2 -2.98 -9.56 -10.44
CA PRO A 2 -3.88 -10.23 -11.38
C PRO A 2 -5.33 -10.39 -10.86
N SER A 3 -5.52 -10.81 -9.60
CA SER A 3 -6.85 -11.16 -9.06
C SER A 3 -7.86 -9.99 -9.06
N ILE A 4 -7.36 -8.75 -9.04
CA ILE A 4 -8.19 -7.53 -9.06
C ILE A 4 -8.02 -6.69 -10.34
N GLY A 5 -7.20 -7.17 -11.29
CA GLY A 5 -6.92 -6.48 -12.55
C GLY A 5 -6.27 -5.10 -12.36
N LEU A 6 -5.39 -4.97 -11.36
CA LEU A 6 -4.68 -3.72 -11.06
C LEU A 6 -3.26 -3.78 -11.62
N ASP A 7 -2.89 -2.76 -12.38
CA ASP A 7 -1.53 -2.51 -12.82
C ASP A 7 -1.25 -1.00 -12.72
N ALA A 8 -0.11 -0.62 -12.15
CA ALA A 8 0.16 0.76 -11.76
C ALA A 8 1.67 1.03 -11.57
N TYR A 9 2.07 2.27 -11.84
CA TYR A 9 3.41 2.75 -11.49
C TYR A 9 3.51 3.07 -10.00
N ILE A 10 4.73 2.94 -9.46
CA ILE A 10 5.07 3.24 -8.07
C ILE A 10 6.10 4.35 -8.05
N ASP A 11 5.72 5.50 -7.48
CA ASP A 11 6.60 6.64 -7.26
C ASP A 11 7.39 6.47 -5.95
N SER A 12 8.56 7.12 -5.84
CA SER A 12 9.42 7.04 -4.65
C SER A 12 9.29 8.29 -3.78
N GLU A 13 8.54 8.17 -2.69
CA GLU A 13 8.10 9.34 -1.92
C GLU A 13 8.46 9.25 -0.43
N GLY A 14 8.65 10.44 0.16
CA GLY A 14 9.00 10.60 1.58
C GLY A 14 7.79 10.95 2.45
N LEU A 15 8.05 11.76 3.48
CA LEU A 15 7.01 12.35 4.31
C LEU A 15 6.70 13.79 3.87
N GLY A 16 5.43 14.18 4.00
CA GLY A 16 4.99 15.56 3.89
C GLY A 16 5.31 16.37 5.16
N VAL A 17 4.92 17.63 5.15
CA VAL A 17 5.11 18.56 6.29
C VAL A 17 4.36 18.09 7.54
N ASP A 18 3.22 17.45 7.35
CA ASP A 18 2.38 16.82 8.38
C ASP A 18 2.90 15.47 8.88
N ARG A 19 4.06 15.03 8.38
CA ARG A 19 4.71 13.74 8.70
C ARG A 19 3.91 12.52 8.23
N THR A 20 2.97 12.69 7.31
CA THR A 20 2.30 11.56 6.65
C THR A 20 3.06 11.18 5.37
N GLN A 21 2.91 9.93 4.93
CA GLN A 21 3.51 9.48 3.67
C GLN A 21 2.89 10.26 2.51
N ILE A 22 3.74 10.85 1.66
CA ILE A 22 3.28 11.52 0.45
C ILE A 22 2.68 10.46 -0.49
N VAL A 23 1.41 10.66 -0.85
CA VAL A 23 0.70 9.87 -1.85
C VAL A 23 0.79 10.56 -3.23
N PRO A 24 0.73 9.81 -4.35
CA PRO A 24 0.93 10.40 -5.67
C PRO A 24 -0.09 11.46 -6.04
N THR A 25 0.30 12.41 -6.89
CA THR A 25 -0.60 13.39 -7.50
C THR A 25 -1.39 12.81 -8.69
N SER A 26 -1.09 11.57 -9.08
CA SER A 26 -1.77 10.84 -10.15
C SER A 26 -2.76 9.82 -9.59
N LYS A 27 -3.97 9.79 -10.15
CA LYS A 27 -5.02 8.82 -9.78
C LYS A 27 -4.64 7.35 -10.03
N ASN A 28 -3.66 7.10 -10.91
CA ASN A 28 -3.27 5.77 -11.38
C ASN A 28 -1.93 5.30 -10.81
N HIS A 29 -1.28 6.10 -9.96
CA HIS A 29 0.02 5.76 -9.36
C HIS A 29 -0.17 5.44 -7.88
N ALA A 30 0.71 4.60 -7.35
CA ALA A 30 0.94 4.44 -5.91
C ALA A 30 2.31 5.01 -5.54
N SER A 31 2.59 5.22 -4.25
CA SER A 31 3.90 5.67 -3.78
C SER A 31 4.49 4.69 -2.78
N TRP A 32 5.76 4.36 -2.94
CA TRP A 32 6.54 3.64 -1.93
C TRP A 32 7.14 4.64 -0.95
N TYR A 33 7.11 4.29 0.34
CA TYR A 33 7.74 5.05 1.42
C TYR A 33 9.26 4.86 1.43
N LYS A 34 9.98 5.79 0.81
CA LYS A 34 11.42 5.66 0.52
C LYS A 34 12.35 5.71 1.74
N LEU A 35 11.84 6.13 2.90
CA LEU A 35 12.59 6.11 4.15
C LEU A 35 12.54 4.73 4.85
N GLY A 36 11.72 3.81 4.35
CA GLY A 36 11.68 2.41 4.77
C GLY A 36 12.50 1.49 3.86
N PRO A 37 12.46 0.18 4.10
CA PRO A 37 13.09 -0.82 3.25
C PRO A 37 12.59 -0.76 1.80
N LEU A 38 13.49 -1.02 0.85
CA LEU A 38 13.13 -1.26 -0.54
C LEU A 38 12.31 -2.57 -0.63
N PRO A 39 11.27 -2.67 -1.49
CA PRO A 39 10.56 -3.93 -1.67
C PRO A 39 11.51 -5.10 -1.90
N GLY A 40 11.34 -6.15 -1.09
CA GLY A 40 12.16 -7.37 -1.11
C GLY A 40 13.38 -7.36 -0.18
N GLN A 41 13.70 -6.24 0.48
CA GLN A 41 14.64 -6.21 1.60
C GLN A 41 13.95 -6.62 2.91
N PRO A 42 14.69 -7.08 3.93
CA PRO A 42 14.14 -7.34 5.26
C PRO A 42 13.39 -6.12 5.82
N GLY A 43 12.24 -6.38 6.44
CA GLY A 43 11.36 -5.36 7.00
C GLY A 43 10.15 -5.04 6.13
N SER A 44 9.46 -3.94 6.46
CA SER A 44 8.19 -3.55 5.85
C SER A 44 8.37 -2.47 4.79
N ALA A 45 8.35 -2.86 3.52
CA ALA A 45 8.19 -1.90 2.43
C ALA A 45 6.72 -1.47 2.36
N VAL A 46 6.44 -0.17 2.49
CA VAL A 46 5.06 0.35 2.52
C VAL A 46 4.75 1.09 1.22
N VAL A 47 3.65 0.72 0.58
CA VAL A 47 3.14 1.39 -0.62
C VAL A 47 1.74 1.95 -0.33
N ALA A 48 1.57 3.26 -0.50
CA ALA A 48 0.31 3.95 -0.29
C ALA A 48 -0.30 4.39 -1.63
N GLY A 49 -1.63 4.44 -1.71
CA GLY A 49 -2.31 4.85 -2.92
C GLY A 49 -3.75 5.27 -2.65
N HIS A 50 -4.26 6.14 -3.54
CA HIS A 50 -5.60 6.70 -3.41
C HIS A 50 -6.69 5.64 -3.55
N TYR A 51 -7.71 5.74 -2.69
CA TYR A 51 -8.93 4.93 -2.77
C TYR A 51 -9.90 5.49 -3.82
N LYS A 52 -10.08 6.82 -3.82
CA LYS A 52 -11.00 7.55 -4.70
C LYS A 52 -10.31 8.79 -5.27
N TRP A 53 -10.78 9.25 -6.41
CA TRP A 53 -10.41 10.50 -7.07
C TRP A 53 -11.66 11.36 -7.35
N ILE A 54 -11.45 12.62 -7.76
CA ILE A 54 -12.53 13.59 -8.07
C ILE A 54 -13.60 12.98 -9.00
N TYR A 55 -13.18 12.20 -10.00
CA TYR A 55 -14.06 11.63 -11.03
C TYR A 55 -14.17 10.09 -11.00
N GLY A 56 -13.98 9.46 -9.84
CA GLY A 56 -14.25 8.03 -9.69
C GLY A 56 -13.19 7.25 -8.90
N PRO A 57 -13.07 5.93 -9.12
CA PRO A 57 -12.10 5.10 -8.39
C PRO A 57 -10.66 5.48 -8.73
N ALA A 58 -9.77 5.37 -7.75
CA ALA A 58 -8.33 5.55 -7.93
C ALA A 58 -7.57 4.20 -7.85
N VAL A 59 -6.24 4.25 -7.93
CA VAL A 59 -5.35 3.08 -8.05
C VAL A 59 -5.72 1.95 -7.09
N PHE A 60 -6.01 2.25 -5.81
CA PHE A 60 -6.22 1.25 -4.76
C PHE A 60 -7.68 1.02 -4.42
N TYR A 61 -8.61 1.53 -5.24
CA TYR A 61 -10.05 1.31 -5.06
C TYR A 61 -10.41 -0.17 -4.86
N ARG A 62 -9.75 -1.07 -5.61
CA ARG A 62 -10.03 -2.51 -5.59
C ARG A 62 -9.21 -3.31 -4.57
N LEU A 63 -8.34 -2.70 -3.76
CA LEU A 63 -7.54 -3.45 -2.78
C LEU A 63 -8.39 -4.29 -1.82
N ARG A 64 -9.59 -3.81 -1.47
CA ARG A 64 -10.56 -4.54 -0.64
C ARG A 64 -11.03 -5.88 -1.20
N ARG A 65 -10.72 -6.19 -2.46
CA ARG A 65 -11.08 -7.44 -3.13
C ARG A 65 -9.94 -8.47 -3.11
N LEU A 66 -8.77 -8.11 -2.58
CA LEU A 66 -7.70 -9.07 -2.36
C LEU A 66 -8.08 -9.98 -1.18
N HIS A 67 -7.63 -11.22 -1.26
CA HIS A 67 -7.78 -12.20 -0.19
C HIS A 67 -6.44 -12.86 0.12
N GLN A 68 -6.36 -13.50 1.27
CA GLN A 68 -5.20 -14.33 1.63
C GLN A 68 -4.90 -15.34 0.50
N GLY A 69 -3.62 -15.45 0.11
CA GLY A 69 -3.18 -16.29 -0.99
C GLY A 69 -3.07 -15.59 -2.35
N ASP A 70 -3.67 -14.39 -2.51
CA ASP A 70 -3.50 -13.62 -3.74
C ASP A 70 -2.05 -13.15 -3.93
N TYR A 71 -1.65 -12.97 -5.19
CA TYR A 71 -0.31 -12.51 -5.54
C TYR A 71 -0.24 -11.02 -5.86
N VAL A 72 0.78 -10.39 -5.30
CA VAL A 72 1.22 -9.04 -5.64
C VAL A 72 2.58 -9.13 -6.31
N HIS A 73 2.70 -8.52 -7.49
CA HIS A 73 3.95 -8.46 -8.23
C HIS A 73 4.48 -7.04 -8.20
N VAL A 74 5.79 -6.88 -7.95
CA VAL A 74 6.50 -5.61 -8.01
C VAL A 74 7.69 -5.77 -8.94
N THR A 75 7.80 -4.89 -9.93
CA THR A 75 8.98 -4.81 -10.78
C THR A 75 9.82 -3.63 -10.32
N LEU A 76 11.06 -3.88 -9.91
CA LEU A 76 12.00 -2.83 -9.55
C LEU A 76 12.55 -2.15 -10.80
N GLU A 77 13.13 -0.96 -10.62
CA GLU A 77 13.80 -0.22 -11.71
C GLU A 77 14.91 -1.05 -12.39
N SER A 78 15.57 -1.94 -11.63
CA SER A 78 16.57 -2.88 -12.16
C SER A 78 15.98 -3.96 -13.09
N GLY A 79 14.66 -4.02 -13.26
CA GLY A 79 13.95 -5.06 -13.99
C GLY A 79 13.67 -6.33 -13.17
N ARG A 80 14.22 -6.44 -11.96
CA ARG A 80 13.98 -7.58 -11.05
C ARG A 80 12.51 -7.64 -10.65
N ARG A 81 11.90 -8.82 -10.74
CA ARG A 81 10.50 -9.06 -10.39
C ARG A 81 10.40 -9.77 -9.06
N LEU A 82 9.62 -9.18 -8.18
CA LEU A 82 9.30 -9.69 -6.87
C LEU A 82 7.85 -10.19 -6.88
N GLN A 83 7.64 -11.32 -6.24
CA GLN A 83 6.30 -11.86 -5.99
C GLN A 83 6.09 -11.96 -4.48
N PHE A 84 5.00 -11.35 -4.03
CA PHE A 84 4.53 -11.40 -2.66
C PHE A 84 3.20 -12.15 -2.62
N VAL A 85 2.96 -12.88 -1.53
CA VAL A 85 1.67 -13.51 -1.24
C VAL A 85 0.96 -12.73 -0.14
N VAL A 86 -0.31 -12.41 -0.36
CA VAL A 86 -1.16 -11.76 0.64
C VAL A 86 -1.35 -12.70 1.82
N GLU A 87 -1.05 -12.21 3.02
CA GLU A 87 -1.23 -12.94 4.28
C GLU A 87 -2.52 -12.50 4.98
N ASP A 88 -2.85 -11.21 4.89
CA ASP A 88 -4.00 -10.63 5.57
C ASP A 88 -4.50 -9.35 4.89
N VAL A 89 -5.80 -9.08 5.00
CA VAL A 89 -6.42 -7.81 4.60
C VAL A 89 -7.22 -7.28 5.79
N SER A 90 -6.66 -6.27 6.44
CA SER A 90 -7.22 -5.67 7.65
C SER A 90 -7.79 -4.29 7.36
N VAL A 91 -8.86 -3.92 8.08
CA VAL A 91 -9.39 -2.56 8.13
C VAL A 91 -9.25 -2.03 9.56
N TYR A 92 -8.68 -0.84 9.69
CA TYR A 92 -8.52 -0.14 10.97
C TYR A 92 -9.25 1.20 10.91
N THR A 93 -9.81 1.65 12.02
CA THR A 93 -10.21 3.06 12.15
C THR A 93 -8.96 3.93 12.00
N ARG A 94 -9.12 5.16 11.54
CA ARG A 94 -8.01 6.11 11.41
C ARG A 94 -7.27 6.28 12.74
N GLU A 95 -8.02 6.35 13.84
CA GLU A 95 -7.50 6.59 15.20
C GLU A 95 -6.71 5.39 15.74
N ASN A 96 -7.06 4.17 15.31
CA ASN A 96 -6.40 2.93 15.74
C ASN A 96 -5.49 2.35 14.65
N PHE A 97 -5.07 3.17 13.69
CA PHE A 97 -4.19 2.72 12.62
C PHE A 97 -2.84 2.24 13.19
N PRO A 98 -2.46 0.98 12.99
CA PRO A 98 -1.34 0.38 13.72
C PRO A 98 0.00 0.73 13.06
N ILE A 99 0.45 1.98 13.20
CA ILE A 99 1.66 2.53 12.57
C ILE A 99 2.84 1.58 12.72
N SER A 100 3.11 1.08 13.94
CA SER A 100 4.23 0.17 14.20
C SER A 100 4.12 -1.13 13.40
N LYS A 101 2.94 -1.73 13.30
CA LYS A 101 2.75 -2.98 12.53
C LYS A 101 2.91 -2.76 11.02
N VAL A 102 2.52 -1.59 10.53
CA VAL A 102 2.56 -1.26 9.10
C VAL A 102 3.95 -0.83 8.64
N TYR A 103 4.60 0.04 9.40
CA TYR A 103 5.85 0.69 9.01
C TYR A 103 7.10 0.05 9.62
N LEU A 104 6.98 -0.58 10.80
CA LEU A 104 8.08 -1.39 11.31
C LEU A 104 7.94 -2.80 10.72
N GLY A 105 9.08 -3.44 10.52
CA GLY A 105 9.14 -4.81 10.03
C GLY A 105 10.02 -5.67 10.92
N ASP A 106 9.93 -6.97 10.69
CA ASP A 106 10.81 -7.98 11.25
C ASP A 106 11.90 -8.34 10.21
N ALA A 107 12.59 -9.46 10.40
CA ALA A 107 13.56 -9.96 9.43
C ALA A 107 12.91 -10.47 8.12
N VAL A 108 11.58 -10.55 8.04
CA VAL A 108 10.87 -11.04 6.85
C VAL A 108 10.71 -9.89 5.86
N PRO A 109 11.03 -10.08 4.56
CA PRO A 109 10.71 -9.10 3.54
C PRO A 109 9.21 -9.01 3.30
N ARG A 110 8.61 -7.90 3.74
CA ARG A 110 7.17 -7.63 3.66
C ARG A 110 6.88 -6.50 2.70
N LEU A 111 5.69 -6.57 2.10
CA LEU A 111 5.10 -5.49 1.33
C LEU A 111 3.71 -5.19 1.90
N ASN A 112 3.56 -4.01 2.49
CA ASN A 112 2.30 -3.54 3.05
C ASN A 112 1.69 -2.50 2.12
N LEU A 113 0.43 -2.70 1.74
CA LEU A 113 -0.29 -1.80 0.85
C LEU A 113 -1.36 -1.06 1.64
N VAL A 114 -1.38 0.26 1.57
CA VAL A 114 -2.24 1.11 2.40
C VAL A 114 -3.12 1.99 1.52
N THR A 115 -4.41 2.04 1.84
CA THR A 115 -5.35 2.98 1.21
C THR A 115 -6.42 3.47 2.18
N CYS A 116 -7.09 4.56 1.82
CA CYS A 116 -8.24 5.06 2.55
C CYS A 116 -9.43 4.11 2.44
N HIS A 117 -10.26 4.04 3.48
CA HIS A 117 -11.43 3.18 3.52
C HIS A 117 -12.56 3.77 4.38
N GLY A 118 -13.76 3.19 4.31
CA GLY A 118 -14.91 3.66 5.08
C GLY A 118 -15.55 4.92 4.53
N ALA A 119 -16.29 5.63 5.39
CA ALA A 119 -16.96 6.88 5.05
C ALA A 119 -15.97 8.07 5.03
N LEU A 120 -16.28 9.09 4.22
CA LEU A 120 -15.64 10.40 4.27
C LEU A 120 -16.24 11.19 5.44
N ASP A 121 -15.39 11.64 6.34
CA ASP A 121 -15.71 12.55 7.43
C ASP A 121 -15.68 14.00 6.92
N PRO A 122 -16.81 14.72 6.90
CA PRO A 122 -16.88 16.09 6.40
C PRO A 122 -16.19 17.11 7.32
N GLU A 123 -15.95 16.79 8.59
CA GLU A 123 -15.28 17.70 9.53
C GLU A 123 -13.77 17.71 9.30
N THR A 124 -13.19 16.56 8.98
CA THR A 124 -11.74 16.42 8.77
C THR A 124 -11.32 16.30 7.31
N ASP A 125 -12.28 16.25 6.37
CA ASP A 125 -12.08 15.96 4.94
C ASP A 125 -11.21 14.70 4.71
N ASP A 126 -11.45 13.67 5.52
CA ASP A 126 -10.65 12.44 5.53
C ASP A 126 -11.53 11.20 5.70
N TYR A 127 -11.00 10.05 5.26
CA TYR A 127 -11.67 8.79 5.43
C TYR A 127 -11.53 8.26 6.85
N THR A 128 -12.65 7.79 7.39
CA THR A 128 -12.76 7.23 8.75
C THR A 128 -11.90 5.99 8.99
N HIS A 129 -11.49 5.28 7.93
CA HIS A 129 -10.74 4.04 8.04
C HIS A 129 -9.54 3.99 7.09
N ARG A 130 -8.65 3.04 7.35
CA ARG A 130 -7.57 2.62 6.46
C ARG A 130 -7.67 1.13 6.23
N LEU A 131 -7.49 0.72 4.98
CA LEU A 131 -7.32 -0.68 4.62
C LEU A 131 -5.83 -0.95 4.43
N VAL A 132 -5.36 -2.03 5.06
CA VAL A 132 -4.00 -2.52 4.93
C VAL A 132 -4.01 -3.95 4.41
N VAL A 133 -3.28 -4.18 3.32
CA VAL A 133 -2.96 -5.51 2.84
C VAL A 133 -1.56 -5.85 3.32
N TYR A 134 -1.43 -6.89 4.12
CA TYR A 134 -0.15 -7.44 4.55
C TYR A 134 0.25 -8.56 3.60
N SER A 135 1.50 -8.53 3.15
CA SER A 135 2.04 -9.59 2.28
C SER A 135 3.51 -9.83 2.55
N ARG A 136 3.98 -11.03 2.21
CA ARG A 136 5.40 -11.41 2.34
C ARG A 136 5.96 -11.92 1.03
N LEU A 137 7.27 -11.73 0.86
CA LEU A 137 7.98 -12.19 -0.32
C LEU A 137 7.94 -13.72 -0.41
N VAL A 138 7.68 -14.24 -1.61
CA VAL A 138 7.73 -15.68 -1.93
C VAL A 138 8.68 -16.01 -3.07
N SER A 139 8.99 -15.04 -3.93
CA SER A 139 9.96 -15.23 -5.02
C SER A 139 10.58 -13.89 -5.42
N SER A 140 11.86 -13.92 -5.79
CA SER A 140 12.61 -12.82 -6.39
C SER A 140 13.38 -13.36 -7.57
N ARG A 141 13.10 -12.88 -8.79
CA ARG A 141 13.74 -13.31 -10.03
C ARG A 141 14.13 -12.13 -10.90
#